data_AF-A0A4Y8SNQ6-F1
#
_entry.id   AF-A0A4Y8SNQ6-F1
#
_cell.length_a   1.000
_cell.length_b   1.000
_cell.length_c   1.000
_cell.angle_alpha   90.00
_cell.angle_beta   90.00
_cell.angle_gamma   90.00
#
_symmetry.space_group_name_H-M   'P 1'
#
loop_
_entity.id
_entity.type
_entity.pdbx_description
1 polymer ?
#
loop_
_entity_poly.entity_id
_entity_poly.type
_entity_poly.pdbx_seq_one_letter_code
_entity_poly.pdbx_strand_id
1 'polypeptide(L)'
;MDTETEHHLDFEAAYERLKSVVRHTPLEHNERLSEKYECEIYLKREDLQIVRSYKLRGAYNMISRLNTEQLSRGVVCASAGNHAQGVAFSCKKLGTRGVIFMPEITPKQKVKQTEMFGNGNVELVLVGDTFDDCLREALIYTEAHGMTFIPPFDNEQIIEGQGTVGVEIFEDLPEVEAVIMPVGGGGLAAGAGTYLKQQNPDILLIGVEPDGAPSMWTAIEKGEPVTLKTIDRFVDGAAVKRVGEKTFLLCRDVLDDMLTVPEGKVCTTILKLYNEDAIVVEPAGALSVTALDAVKDQIKGKNVVCVISGGNNDIERMQEIKEKSLLYEGLKHYFIVRFPQRPGALKLFVSNVLGPGDDITRFEFIKKNSKENGPALVGIELKNAADYPALLARMEEHRFEVIEINKDATLFEYLV
;
A
#
# COMPACT_ATOMS: atom_id res chain seq x y z
N MET A 1 26.54 30.47 15.81
CA MET A 1 25.84 31.18 14.72
C MET A 1 25.99 30.29 13.50
N ASP A 2 25.17 29.26 13.44
CA ASP A 2 24.91 28.52 12.21
C ASP A 2 23.44 28.77 11.94
N THR A 3 23.17 29.46 10.84
CA THR A 3 21.82 29.74 10.35
C THR A 3 21.18 28.42 9.97
N GLU A 4 20.28 27.91 10.81
CA GLU A 4 19.24 26.97 10.38
C GLU A 4 18.56 27.62 9.16
N THR A 5 18.84 27.11 7.97
CA THR A 5 18.03 27.42 6.80
C THR A 5 16.65 26.87 7.07
N GLU A 6 15.77 27.74 7.54
CA GLU A 6 14.35 27.48 7.70
C GLU A 6 13.82 26.99 6.34
N HIS A 7 13.53 25.70 6.24
CA HIS A 7 13.00 25.09 5.02
C HIS A 7 11.56 25.55 4.83
N HIS A 8 11.36 26.68 4.14
CA HIS A 8 10.02 27.21 3.89
C HIS A 8 9.35 26.43 2.74
N LEU A 9 8.49 25.47 3.09
CA LEU A 9 7.62 24.78 2.14
C LEU A 9 6.46 25.70 1.74
N ASP A 10 6.27 25.92 0.43
CA ASP A 10 5.22 26.79 -0.10
C ASP A 10 4.08 25.97 -0.72
N PHE A 11 3.10 25.61 0.12
CA PHE A 11 1.96 24.79 -0.27
C PHE A 11 0.94 25.52 -1.15
N GLU A 12 0.73 26.83 -0.92
CA GLU A 12 -0.22 27.64 -1.67
C GLU A 12 0.27 27.86 -3.11
N ALA A 13 1.57 28.15 -3.31
CA ALA A 13 2.14 28.23 -4.65
C ALA A 13 2.11 26.88 -5.37
N ALA A 14 2.29 25.77 -4.66
CA ALA A 14 2.14 24.43 -5.23
C ALA A 14 0.68 24.14 -5.63
N TYR A 15 -0.28 24.53 -4.79
CA TYR A 15 -1.71 24.38 -5.06
C TYR A 15 -2.14 25.15 -6.31
N GLU A 16 -1.80 26.42 -6.41
CA GLU A 16 -2.10 27.25 -7.59
C GLU A 16 -1.42 26.71 -8.86
N ARG A 17 -0.19 26.18 -8.75
CA ARG A 17 0.51 25.53 -9.88
C ARG A 17 -0.22 24.27 -10.37
N LEU A 18 -0.81 23.51 -9.45
CA LEU A 18 -1.44 22.22 -9.76
C LEU A 18 -2.91 22.34 -10.19
N LYS A 19 -3.59 23.43 -9.84
CA LYS A 19 -5.04 23.67 -10.07
C LYS A 19 -5.56 23.36 -11.47
N SER A 20 -4.75 23.59 -12.52
CA SER A 20 -5.13 23.33 -13.93
C SER A 20 -4.68 21.97 -14.48
N VAL A 21 -4.06 21.16 -13.63
CA VAL A 21 -3.32 19.95 -14.00
C VAL A 21 -3.88 18.73 -13.30
N VAL A 22 -4.17 18.85 -12.00
CA VAL A 22 -4.74 17.79 -11.18
C VAL A 22 -6.23 18.03 -10.99
N ARG A 23 -6.96 16.99 -10.60
CA ARG A 23 -8.33 17.13 -10.11
C ARG A 23 -8.29 17.53 -8.64
N HIS A 24 -9.16 18.47 -8.25
CA HIS A 24 -9.60 18.57 -6.86
C HIS A 24 -10.39 17.31 -6.55
N THR A 25 -9.82 16.41 -5.76
CA THR A 25 -10.45 15.09 -5.56
C THR A 25 -11.57 15.18 -4.53
N PRO A 26 -12.64 14.39 -4.64
CA PRO A 26 -13.73 14.43 -3.67
C PRO A 26 -13.27 14.15 -2.24
N LEU A 27 -13.84 14.88 -1.28
CA LEU A 27 -13.88 14.53 0.13
C LEU A 27 -15.28 13.99 0.46
N GLU A 28 -15.42 12.67 0.49
CA GLU A 28 -16.72 12.00 0.54
C GLU A 28 -17.04 11.50 1.95
N HIS A 29 -18.16 11.94 2.53
CA HIS A 29 -18.67 11.36 3.78
C HIS A 29 -19.04 9.88 3.58
N ASN A 30 -18.63 9.00 4.48
CA ASN A 30 -18.91 7.57 4.43
C ASN A 30 -19.80 7.16 5.63
N GLU A 31 -21.11 7.12 5.41
CA GLU A 31 -22.11 6.83 6.44
C GLU A 31 -21.84 5.53 7.20
N ARG A 32 -21.47 4.46 6.49
CA ARG A 32 -21.25 3.14 7.08
C ARG A 32 -20.07 3.13 8.05
N LEU A 33 -18.94 3.73 7.66
CA LEU A 33 -17.78 3.85 8.53
C LEU A 33 -18.10 4.79 9.69
N SER A 34 -18.79 5.91 9.45
CA SER A 34 -19.20 6.86 10.48
C SER A 34 -20.04 6.18 11.57
N GLU A 35 -21.07 5.42 11.18
CA GLU A 35 -21.90 4.64 12.10
C GLU A 35 -21.08 3.60 12.88
N LYS A 36 -20.14 2.90 12.22
CA LYS A 36 -19.33 1.86 12.84
C LYS A 36 -18.42 2.40 13.94
N TYR A 37 -17.83 3.58 13.74
CA TYR A 37 -16.82 4.15 14.65
C TYR A 37 -17.35 5.30 15.53
N GLU A 38 -18.65 5.61 15.43
CA GLU A 38 -19.31 6.66 16.21
C GLU A 38 -18.64 8.04 16.05
N CYS A 39 -18.27 8.38 14.80
CA CYS A 39 -17.65 9.65 14.40
C CYS A 39 -18.02 9.98 12.95
N GLU A 40 -17.67 11.17 12.44
CA GLU A 40 -17.94 11.56 11.05
C GLU A 40 -16.70 11.25 10.19
N ILE A 41 -16.78 10.20 9.37
CA ILE A 41 -15.67 9.74 8.53
C ILE A 41 -15.83 10.23 7.10
N TYR A 42 -14.77 10.87 6.60
CA TYR A 42 -14.64 11.35 5.24
C TYR A 42 -13.48 10.65 4.53
N LEU A 43 -13.66 10.34 3.26
CA LEU A 43 -12.65 9.71 2.40
C LEU A 43 -12.11 10.75 1.43
N LYS A 44 -10.82 11.07 1.52
CA LYS A 44 -10.14 11.91 0.50
C LYS A 44 -9.72 11.01 -0.67
N ARG A 45 -10.45 11.09 -1.78
CA ARG A 45 -10.43 10.13 -2.90
C ARG A 45 -9.30 10.35 -3.91
N GLU A 46 -8.04 10.28 -3.47
CA GLU A 46 -6.88 10.40 -4.37
C GLU A 46 -6.74 9.25 -5.39
N ASP A 47 -7.46 8.14 -5.19
CA ASP A 47 -7.67 7.09 -6.21
C ASP A 47 -8.40 7.59 -7.46
N LEU A 48 -9.17 8.69 -7.37
CA LEU A 48 -9.88 9.31 -8.49
C LEU A 48 -9.05 10.39 -9.23
N GLN A 49 -7.80 10.58 -8.82
CA GLN A 49 -6.84 11.44 -9.53
C GLN A 49 -6.54 10.89 -10.94
N ILE A 50 -6.00 11.71 -11.84
CA ILE A 50 -5.79 11.35 -13.25
C ILE A 50 -4.93 10.07 -13.42
N VAL A 51 -3.85 9.94 -12.66
CA VAL A 51 -2.99 8.74 -12.61
C VAL A 51 -3.40 7.77 -11.51
N ARG A 52 -4.62 7.91 -11.00
CA ARG A 52 -5.25 7.10 -9.94
C ARG A 52 -4.47 7.03 -8.64
N SER A 53 -3.72 8.09 -8.33
CA SER A 53 -3.02 8.27 -7.06
C SER A 53 -2.57 9.72 -6.89
N TYR A 54 -2.23 10.08 -5.65
CA TYR A 54 -1.73 11.40 -5.29
C TYR A 54 -0.38 11.75 -5.92
N LYS A 55 0.40 10.76 -6.38
CA LYS A 55 1.79 10.94 -6.83
C LYS A 55 1.96 11.95 -7.96
N LEU A 56 0.92 12.17 -8.77
CA LEU A 56 0.93 13.21 -9.81
C LEU A 56 1.22 14.60 -9.25
N ARG A 57 0.71 14.93 -8.05
CA ARG A 57 0.80 16.26 -7.47
C ARG A 57 2.27 16.66 -7.29
N GLY A 58 3.02 15.91 -6.50
CA GLY A 58 4.46 16.19 -6.31
C GLY A 58 5.28 16.03 -7.58
N ALA A 59 5.06 14.98 -8.37
CA ALA A 59 5.83 14.77 -9.60
C ALA A 59 5.70 15.97 -10.55
N TYR A 60 4.48 16.45 -10.79
CA TYR A 60 4.26 17.62 -11.64
C TYR A 60 4.80 18.88 -10.98
N ASN A 61 4.61 19.06 -9.67
CA ASN A 61 5.08 20.24 -8.95
C ASN A 61 6.60 20.44 -9.08
N MET A 62 7.38 19.36 -8.94
CA MET A 62 8.83 19.41 -9.12
C MET A 62 9.22 19.65 -10.59
N ILE A 63 8.66 18.87 -11.53
CA ILE A 63 9.09 18.93 -12.94
C ILE A 63 8.75 20.29 -13.56
N SER A 64 7.59 20.86 -13.24
CA SER A 64 7.17 22.18 -13.76
C SER A 64 7.99 23.35 -13.23
N ARG A 65 8.77 23.16 -12.16
CA ARG A 65 9.70 24.16 -11.60
C ARG A 65 11.10 24.09 -12.22
N LEU A 66 11.38 23.07 -13.03
CA LEU A 66 12.66 22.97 -13.73
C LEU A 66 12.80 24.11 -14.74
N ASN A 67 14.01 24.65 -14.86
CA ASN A 67 14.30 25.67 -15.85
C ASN A 67 14.29 25.10 -17.28
N THR A 68 14.27 25.97 -18.29
CA THR A 68 14.22 25.56 -19.70
C THR A 68 15.36 24.63 -20.10
N GLU A 69 16.56 24.84 -19.57
CA GLU A 69 17.73 24.01 -19.87
C GLU A 69 17.54 22.59 -19.31
N GLN A 70 17.11 22.47 -18.05
CA GLN A 70 16.81 21.20 -17.39
C GLN A 70 15.67 20.46 -18.10
N LEU A 71 14.57 21.14 -18.44
CA LEU A 71 13.46 20.54 -19.20
C LEU A 71 13.88 20.07 -20.60
N SER A 72 14.80 20.79 -21.25
CA SER A 72 15.32 20.41 -22.56
C SER A 72 16.20 19.16 -22.50
N ARG A 73 16.94 18.98 -21.41
CA ARG A 73 17.72 17.75 -21.15
C ARG A 73 16.81 16.58 -20.77
N GLY A 74 15.74 16.87 -20.03
CA GLY A 74 14.74 15.91 -19.59
C GLY A 74 14.97 15.38 -18.19
N VAL A 75 14.09 14.46 -17.79
CA VAL A 75 13.99 13.95 -16.42
C VAL A 75 14.13 12.43 -16.35
N VAL A 76 14.58 11.93 -15.20
CA VAL A 76 14.77 10.50 -14.94
C VAL A 76 14.07 10.12 -13.64
N CYS A 77 13.43 8.94 -13.57
CA CYS A 77 13.02 8.37 -12.29
C CYS A 77 13.17 6.85 -12.27
N ALA A 78 13.20 6.27 -11.07
CA ALA A 78 13.12 4.83 -10.85
C ALA A 78 11.82 4.52 -10.10
N SER A 79 10.89 3.82 -10.74
CA SER A 79 9.64 3.33 -10.14
C SER A 79 8.91 2.45 -11.14
N ALA A 80 8.23 1.41 -10.66
CA ALA A 80 7.34 0.58 -11.46
C ALA A 80 5.85 0.82 -11.16
N GLY A 81 5.51 1.90 -10.44
CA GLY A 81 4.16 2.13 -9.92
C GLY A 81 3.70 3.59 -10.03
N ASN A 82 2.95 4.04 -9.02
CA ASN A 82 2.27 5.34 -9.01
C ASN A 82 3.19 6.54 -9.32
N HIS A 83 4.43 6.52 -8.83
CA HIS A 83 5.40 7.59 -9.12
C HIS A 83 5.80 7.64 -10.59
N ALA A 84 6.06 6.49 -11.21
CA ALA A 84 6.36 6.43 -12.65
C ALA A 84 5.21 6.96 -13.49
N GLN A 85 3.96 6.63 -13.15
CA GLN A 85 2.79 7.15 -13.85
C GLN A 85 2.64 8.67 -13.69
N GLY A 86 2.87 9.20 -12.48
CA GLY A 86 2.87 10.64 -12.21
C GLY A 86 3.95 11.39 -12.99
N VAL A 87 5.18 10.85 -13.03
CA VAL A 87 6.27 11.41 -13.84
C VAL A 87 5.94 11.33 -15.33
N ALA A 88 5.45 10.19 -15.82
CA ALA A 88 5.11 10.01 -17.22
C ALA A 88 4.04 10.98 -17.71
N PHE A 89 2.95 11.13 -16.95
CA PHE A 89 1.93 12.13 -17.25
C PHE A 89 2.50 13.55 -17.25
N SER A 90 3.37 13.87 -16.30
CA SER A 90 4.01 15.19 -16.19
C SER A 90 4.91 15.49 -17.39
N CYS A 91 5.69 14.51 -17.84
CA CYS A 91 6.52 14.63 -19.06
C CYS A 91 5.68 14.96 -20.29
N LYS A 92 4.57 14.24 -20.48
CA LYS A 92 3.61 14.51 -21.55
C LYS A 92 3.03 15.91 -21.49
N LYS A 93 2.54 16.32 -20.30
CA LYS A 93 1.86 17.60 -20.11
C LYS A 93 2.81 18.80 -20.30
N LEU A 94 4.09 18.64 -19.96
CA LEU A 94 5.11 19.70 -20.07
C LEU A 94 5.95 19.61 -21.35
N GLY A 95 5.75 18.57 -22.17
CA GLY A 95 6.51 18.37 -23.41
C GLY A 95 8.00 18.09 -23.18
N THR A 96 8.37 17.51 -22.04
CA THR A 96 9.76 17.13 -21.72
C THR A 96 9.98 15.63 -21.89
N ARG A 97 11.23 15.24 -22.18
CA ARG A 97 11.62 13.82 -22.28
C ARG A 97 11.76 13.22 -20.88
N GLY A 98 11.11 12.09 -20.64
CA GLY A 98 11.31 11.26 -19.45
C GLY A 98 12.03 9.95 -19.74
N VAL A 99 12.87 9.48 -18.84
CA VAL A 99 13.43 8.12 -18.85
C VAL A 99 13.08 7.45 -17.52
N ILE A 100 12.33 6.35 -17.57
CA ILE A 100 11.79 5.69 -16.39
C ILE A 100 12.38 4.29 -16.27
N PHE A 101 13.11 4.06 -15.19
CA PHE A 101 13.72 2.77 -14.88
C PHE A 101 12.76 1.90 -14.05
N MET A 102 12.57 0.66 -14.50
CA MET A 102 11.75 -0.34 -13.82
C MET A 102 12.46 -1.70 -13.78
N PRO A 103 12.17 -2.58 -12.80
CA PRO A 103 12.72 -3.93 -12.80
C PRO A 103 12.30 -4.73 -14.03
N GLU A 104 13.14 -5.63 -14.52
CA GLU A 104 12.83 -6.51 -15.66
C GLU A 104 11.60 -7.39 -15.41
N ILE A 105 11.40 -7.77 -14.15
CA ILE A 105 10.26 -8.57 -13.69
C ILE A 105 8.95 -7.77 -13.56
N THR A 106 8.95 -6.48 -13.91
CA THR A 106 7.74 -5.64 -13.79
C THR A 106 6.60 -6.18 -14.66
N PRO A 107 5.40 -6.40 -14.11
CA PRO A 107 4.26 -6.87 -14.88
C PRO A 107 3.97 -5.98 -16.09
N LYS A 108 3.72 -6.59 -17.26
CA LYS A 108 3.47 -5.88 -18.53
C LYS A 108 2.34 -4.85 -18.42
N GLN A 109 1.35 -5.09 -17.56
CA GLN A 109 0.26 -4.16 -17.31
C GLN A 109 0.75 -2.83 -16.73
N LYS A 110 1.66 -2.85 -15.74
CA LYS A 110 2.23 -1.63 -15.13
C LYS A 110 3.11 -0.85 -16.11
N VAL A 111 3.88 -1.58 -16.94
CA VAL A 111 4.68 -0.99 -18.02
C VAL A 111 3.78 -0.27 -19.03
N LYS A 112 2.75 -0.96 -19.56
CA LYS A 112 1.79 -0.39 -20.52
C LYS A 112 1.03 0.82 -19.95
N GLN A 113 0.62 0.77 -18.68
CA GLN A 113 -0.05 1.91 -18.04
C GLN A 113 0.86 3.14 -17.99
N THR A 114 2.12 2.98 -17.61
CA THR A 114 3.08 4.08 -17.57
C THR A 114 3.33 4.64 -18.97
N GLU A 115 3.51 3.76 -19.96
CA GLU A 115 3.68 4.16 -21.37
C GLU A 115 2.45 4.95 -21.88
N MET A 116 1.24 4.51 -21.56
CA MET A 116 -0.01 5.20 -21.91
C MET A 116 -0.07 6.63 -21.35
N PHE A 117 0.34 6.84 -20.10
CA PHE A 117 0.37 8.18 -19.50
C PHE A 117 1.45 9.07 -20.11
N GLY A 118 2.60 8.51 -20.46
CA GLY A 118 3.68 9.24 -21.12
C GLY A 118 3.43 9.54 -22.60
N ASN A 119 2.66 8.72 -23.30
CA ASN A 119 2.21 8.93 -24.69
C ASN A 119 3.33 9.37 -25.65
N GLY A 120 4.47 8.68 -25.61
CA GLY A 120 5.64 8.96 -26.45
C GLY A 120 6.64 9.96 -25.88
N ASN A 121 6.34 10.62 -24.75
CA ASN A 121 7.27 11.49 -24.04
C ASN A 121 8.20 10.76 -23.07
N VAL A 122 7.97 9.46 -22.83
CA VAL A 122 8.79 8.65 -21.93
C VAL A 122 9.40 7.45 -22.62
N GLU A 123 10.64 7.17 -22.26
CA GLU A 123 11.34 5.93 -22.54
C GLU A 123 11.30 5.06 -21.28
N LEU A 124 10.91 3.79 -21.43
CA LEU A 124 10.90 2.83 -20.33
C LEU A 124 12.12 1.92 -20.44
N VAL A 125 12.97 1.92 -19.41
CA VAL A 125 14.18 1.10 -19.34
C VAL A 125 13.94 0.00 -18.31
N LEU A 126 13.81 -1.24 -18.78
CA LEU A 126 13.71 -2.42 -17.93
C LEU A 126 15.11 -2.94 -17.61
N VAL A 127 15.52 -2.89 -16.34
CA VAL A 127 16.85 -3.33 -15.91
C VAL A 127 16.85 -3.83 -14.48
N GLY A 128 17.59 -4.92 -14.24
CA GLY A 128 17.78 -5.48 -12.91
C GLY A 128 16.54 -6.16 -12.33
N ASP A 129 16.74 -6.84 -11.20
CA ASP A 129 15.71 -7.67 -10.56
C ASP A 129 15.01 -6.96 -9.41
N THR A 130 15.57 -5.84 -8.93
CA THR A 130 15.10 -5.14 -7.73
C THR A 130 14.96 -3.64 -7.95
N PHE A 131 14.13 -3.00 -7.14
CA PHE A 131 14.04 -1.53 -7.11
C PHE A 131 15.41 -0.87 -6.86
N ASP A 132 16.23 -1.47 -5.97
CA ASP A 132 17.54 -0.93 -5.61
C ASP A 132 18.50 -0.94 -6.83
N ASP A 133 18.43 -1.97 -7.67
CA ASP A 133 19.18 -2.02 -8.93
C ASP A 133 18.73 -0.93 -9.90
N CYS A 134 17.40 -0.78 -10.10
CA CYS A 134 16.86 0.25 -10.98
C CYS A 134 17.20 1.66 -10.52
N LEU A 135 17.15 1.91 -9.21
CA LEU A 135 17.50 3.21 -8.64
C LEU A 135 18.98 3.53 -8.90
N ARG A 136 19.87 2.56 -8.69
CA ARG A 136 21.30 2.72 -9.00
C ARG A 136 21.52 3.08 -10.47
N GLU A 137 20.94 2.31 -11.39
CA GLU A 137 21.09 2.56 -12.84
C GLU A 137 20.47 3.90 -13.27
N ALA A 138 19.33 4.27 -12.69
CA ALA A 138 18.70 5.57 -12.95
C ALA A 138 19.58 6.74 -12.52
N LEU A 139 20.24 6.64 -11.36
CA LEU A 139 21.14 7.68 -10.87
C LEU A 139 22.40 7.80 -11.75
N ILE A 140 23.00 6.67 -12.14
CA ILE A 140 24.13 6.64 -13.08
C ILE A 140 23.73 7.27 -14.42
N TYR A 141 22.58 6.90 -14.96
CA TYR A 141 22.06 7.44 -16.22
C TYR A 141 21.81 8.95 -16.11
N THR A 142 21.25 9.40 -14.99
CA THR A 142 21.00 10.82 -14.71
C THR A 142 22.30 11.63 -14.80
N GLU A 143 23.34 11.18 -14.10
CA GLU A 143 24.65 11.86 -14.09
C GLU A 143 25.29 11.86 -15.49
N ALA A 144 25.32 10.69 -16.15
CA ALA A 144 25.94 10.54 -17.46
C ALA A 144 25.29 11.40 -18.57
N HIS A 145 24.00 11.70 -18.45
CA HIS A 145 23.25 12.48 -19.45
C HIS A 145 22.94 13.92 -19.00
N GLY A 146 23.38 14.33 -17.80
CA GLY A 146 23.07 15.64 -17.23
C GLY A 146 21.58 15.91 -17.04
N MET A 147 20.78 14.85 -16.88
CA MET A 147 19.33 14.95 -16.71
C MET A 147 18.97 15.25 -15.24
N THR A 148 17.70 15.50 -14.96
CA THR A 148 17.24 15.73 -13.58
C THR A 148 16.55 14.50 -13.02
N PHE A 149 17.05 13.95 -11.91
CA PHE A 149 16.37 12.86 -11.21
C PHE A 149 15.16 13.37 -10.42
N ILE A 150 14.02 12.69 -10.56
CA ILE A 150 12.76 13.02 -9.88
C ILE A 150 12.50 11.97 -8.79
N PRO A 151 12.83 12.26 -7.52
CA PRO A 151 12.63 11.33 -6.43
C PRO A 151 11.15 11.09 -6.12
N PRO A 152 10.80 9.90 -5.58
CA PRO A 152 9.42 9.55 -5.28
C PRO A 152 8.83 10.21 -4.03
N PHE A 153 9.66 10.78 -3.15
CA PHE A 153 9.21 11.41 -1.89
C PHE A 153 10.20 12.41 -1.26
N ASP A 154 11.51 12.12 -1.19
CA ASP A 154 12.46 12.88 -0.35
C ASP A 154 13.00 14.17 -0.99
N ASN A 155 12.10 15.07 -1.38
CA ASN A 155 12.42 16.35 -1.98
C ASN A 155 11.35 17.38 -1.64
N GLU A 156 11.77 18.61 -1.31
CA GLU A 156 10.87 19.69 -0.89
C GLU A 156 9.77 19.97 -1.91
N GLN A 157 10.09 20.01 -3.21
CA GLN A 157 9.10 20.28 -4.26
C GLN A 157 8.14 19.10 -4.45
N ILE A 158 8.59 17.87 -4.20
CA ILE A 158 7.69 16.72 -4.15
C ILE A 158 6.75 16.87 -2.95
N ILE A 159 7.28 17.15 -1.76
CA ILE A 159 6.55 17.30 -0.49
C ILE A 159 5.51 18.42 -0.58
N GLU A 160 5.89 19.60 -1.07
CA GLU A 160 4.98 20.73 -1.36
C GLU A 160 3.80 20.28 -2.21
N GLY A 161 4.07 19.59 -3.32
CA GLY A 161 3.02 19.13 -4.22
C GLY A 161 2.11 18.11 -3.54
N GLN A 162 2.65 17.16 -2.78
CA GLN A 162 1.80 16.23 -2.03
C GLN A 162 1.00 16.94 -0.93
N GLY A 163 1.53 18.01 -0.35
CA GLY A 163 0.87 18.84 0.65
C GLY A 163 -0.41 19.50 0.17
N THR A 164 -0.60 19.65 -1.14
CA THR A 164 -1.87 20.12 -1.71
C THR A 164 -3.05 19.19 -1.43
N VAL A 165 -2.81 17.93 -1.05
CA VAL A 165 -3.87 17.06 -0.50
C VAL A 165 -4.39 17.63 0.82
N GLY A 166 -3.50 18.12 1.69
CA GLY A 166 -3.86 18.78 2.95
C GLY A 166 -4.57 20.12 2.75
N VAL A 167 -4.15 20.89 1.73
CA VAL A 167 -4.84 22.13 1.31
C VAL A 167 -6.29 21.84 0.98
N GLU A 168 -6.55 20.89 0.07
CA GLU A 168 -7.92 20.55 -0.32
C GLU A 168 -8.73 19.96 0.84
N ILE A 169 -8.13 19.14 1.72
CA ILE A 169 -8.82 18.63 2.91
C ILE A 169 -9.31 19.77 3.79
N PHE A 170 -8.46 20.76 4.05
CA PHE A 170 -8.80 21.88 4.93
C PHE A 170 -9.78 22.86 4.27
N GLU A 171 -9.70 23.07 2.95
CA GLU A 171 -10.69 23.85 2.20
C GLU A 171 -12.07 23.19 2.20
N ASP A 172 -12.13 21.87 2.01
CA ASP A 172 -13.38 21.10 1.94
C ASP A 172 -14.00 20.85 3.33
N LEU A 173 -13.19 20.76 4.39
CA LEU A 173 -13.61 20.50 5.77
C LEU A 173 -12.73 21.27 6.78
N PRO A 174 -12.98 22.58 6.98
CA PRO A 174 -12.20 23.41 7.91
C PRO A 174 -12.22 22.95 9.37
N GLU A 175 -13.28 22.25 9.76
CA GLU A 175 -13.49 21.65 11.09
C GLU A 175 -12.93 20.23 11.24
N VAL A 176 -12.01 19.80 10.37
CA VAL A 176 -11.33 18.52 10.49
C VAL A 176 -10.57 18.42 11.82
N GLU A 177 -10.72 17.30 12.51
CA GLU A 177 -10.12 17.07 13.84
C GLU A 177 -9.10 15.93 13.83
N ALA A 178 -9.19 15.01 12.85
CA ALA A 178 -8.21 13.96 12.67
C ALA A 178 -7.99 13.61 11.19
N VAL A 179 -6.75 13.33 10.80
CA VAL A 179 -6.40 12.87 9.45
C VAL A 179 -5.49 11.64 9.54
N ILE A 180 -5.91 10.56 8.89
CA ILE A 180 -5.18 9.29 8.83
C ILE A 180 -4.59 9.12 7.43
N MET A 181 -3.28 8.95 7.34
CA MET A 181 -2.54 8.94 6.09
C MET A 181 -1.69 7.67 5.92
N PRO A 182 -1.71 7.04 4.73
CA PRO A 182 -0.74 6.00 4.42
C PRO A 182 0.67 6.59 4.34
N VAL A 183 1.62 5.87 4.91
CA VAL A 183 3.04 6.23 4.92
C VAL A 183 3.82 5.13 4.21
N GLY A 184 4.67 5.55 3.28
CA GLY A 184 5.78 4.74 2.77
C GLY A 184 7.05 5.53 3.01
N GLY A 185 7.54 6.23 1.97
CA GLY A 185 8.67 7.16 2.13
C GLY A 185 8.34 8.48 2.83
N GLY A 186 7.11 8.66 3.33
CA GLY A 186 6.68 9.84 4.11
C GLY A 186 6.29 11.10 3.33
N GLY A 187 6.45 11.16 2.00
CA GLY A 187 6.20 12.41 1.25
C GLY A 187 4.78 12.99 1.37
N LEU A 188 3.75 12.13 1.39
CA LEU A 188 2.36 12.56 1.61
C LEU A 188 2.15 13.09 3.03
N ALA A 189 2.50 12.29 4.04
CA ALA A 189 2.32 12.64 5.45
C ALA A 189 3.12 13.89 5.84
N ALA A 190 4.36 14.01 5.36
CA ALA A 190 5.18 15.19 5.55
C ALA A 190 4.51 16.44 4.95
N GLY A 191 4.08 16.39 3.68
CA GLY A 191 3.49 17.53 3.01
C GLY A 191 2.15 17.94 3.60
N ALA A 192 1.18 17.01 3.60
CA ALA A 192 -0.17 17.29 4.06
C ALA A 192 -0.20 17.57 5.56
N GLY A 193 0.57 16.82 6.35
CA GLY A 193 0.64 17.02 7.80
C GLY A 193 1.26 18.35 8.19
N THR A 194 2.33 18.79 7.51
CA THR A 194 2.91 20.12 7.76
C THR A 194 1.91 21.23 7.48
N TYR A 195 1.21 21.18 6.34
CA TYR A 195 0.17 22.18 6.05
C TYR A 195 -0.95 22.17 7.10
N LEU A 196 -1.48 20.99 7.44
CA LEU A 196 -2.58 20.88 8.39
C LEU A 196 -2.20 21.40 9.78
N LYS A 197 -1.00 21.08 10.29
CA LYS A 197 -0.51 21.62 11.57
C LYS A 197 -0.27 23.13 11.54
N GLN A 198 0.05 23.71 10.37
CA GLN A 198 0.13 25.18 10.21
C GLN A 198 -1.25 25.85 10.31
N GLN A 199 -2.31 25.20 9.82
CA GLN A 199 -3.67 25.73 9.89
C GLN A 199 -4.28 25.53 11.28
N ASN A 200 -4.12 24.34 11.84
CA ASN A 200 -4.58 24.01 13.18
C ASN A 200 -3.64 22.98 13.83
N PRO A 201 -2.83 23.37 14.83
CA PRO A 201 -1.86 22.49 15.47
C PRO A 201 -2.51 21.34 16.26
N ASP A 202 -3.79 21.47 16.61
CA ASP A 202 -4.54 20.49 17.41
C ASP A 202 -5.15 19.36 16.57
N ILE A 203 -5.06 19.42 15.23
CA ILE A 203 -5.51 18.31 14.37
C ILE A 203 -4.69 17.07 14.68
N LEU A 204 -5.35 15.96 14.98
CA LEU A 204 -4.71 14.67 15.20
C LEU A 204 -4.24 14.06 13.88
N LEU A 205 -2.94 13.90 13.68
CA LEU A 205 -2.35 13.32 12.47
C LEU A 205 -1.75 11.94 12.76
N ILE A 206 -2.31 10.92 12.11
CA ILE A 206 -1.89 9.53 12.28
C ILE A 206 -1.34 9.00 10.96
N GLY A 207 -0.09 8.55 10.97
CA GLY A 207 0.50 7.84 9.84
C GLY A 207 0.34 6.32 9.97
N VAL A 208 0.20 5.62 8.84
CA VAL A 208 -0.04 4.17 8.81
C VAL A 208 0.88 3.48 7.82
N GLU A 209 1.65 2.50 8.30
CA GLU A 209 2.48 1.60 7.49
C GLU A 209 1.93 0.16 7.50
N PRO A 210 2.29 -0.68 6.53
CA PRO A 210 2.10 -2.13 6.66
C PRO A 210 3.08 -2.73 7.68
N ASP A 211 2.65 -3.76 8.43
CA ASP A 211 3.48 -4.49 9.40
C ASP A 211 4.76 -5.07 8.77
N GLY A 212 4.70 -5.49 7.52
CA GLY A 212 5.84 -6.04 6.78
C GLY A 212 6.83 -5.00 6.29
N ALA A 213 6.54 -3.69 6.36
CA ALA A 213 7.48 -2.62 5.99
C ALA A 213 7.34 -1.35 6.86
N PRO A 214 7.61 -1.42 8.19
CA PRO A 214 7.37 -0.32 9.14
C PRO A 214 8.57 0.64 9.20
N SER A 215 8.92 1.25 8.07
CA SER A 215 10.17 2.02 7.92
C SER A 215 10.18 3.35 8.65
N MET A 216 9.09 4.12 8.58
CA MET A 216 8.92 5.40 9.27
C MET A 216 8.71 5.19 10.75
N TRP A 217 7.89 4.20 11.13
CA TRP A 217 7.69 3.83 12.52
C TRP A 217 9.04 3.49 13.19
N THR A 218 9.85 2.65 12.55
CA THR A 218 11.18 2.30 13.05
C THR A 218 12.10 3.52 13.11
N ALA A 219 12.05 4.40 12.12
CA ALA A 219 12.87 5.61 12.10
C ALA A 219 12.52 6.58 13.25
N ILE A 220 11.22 6.77 13.53
CA ILE A 220 10.75 7.60 14.65
C ILE A 220 11.18 6.99 15.99
N GLU A 221 11.00 5.69 16.19
CA GLU A 221 11.46 4.99 17.39
C GLU A 221 12.98 5.12 17.63
N LYS A 222 13.77 5.11 16.55
CA LYS A 222 15.24 5.23 16.63
C LYS A 222 15.74 6.67 16.61
N GLY A 223 14.90 7.64 16.29
CA GLY A 223 15.26 9.05 16.15
C GLY A 223 16.06 9.38 14.90
N GLU A 224 16.22 8.45 13.95
CA GLU A 224 16.93 8.64 12.69
C GLU A 224 16.44 7.65 11.60
N PRO A 225 16.59 7.94 10.30
CA PRO A 225 16.25 6.98 9.26
C PRO A 225 17.11 5.70 9.33
N VAL A 226 16.45 4.55 9.37
CA VAL A 226 17.09 3.22 9.43
C VAL A 226 16.71 2.40 8.20
N THR A 227 17.65 1.58 7.71
CA THR A 227 17.38 0.63 6.63
C THR A 227 16.96 -0.72 7.21
N LEU A 228 15.73 -1.14 6.90
CA LEU A 228 15.21 -2.45 7.28
C LEU A 228 15.98 -3.57 6.54
N LYS A 229 16.25 -4.68 7.24
CA LYS A 229 16.94 -5.84 6.67
C LYS A 229 16.11 -6.56 5.61
N THR A 230 14.82 -6.70 5.88
CA THR A 230 13.83 -7.40 5.06
C THR A 230 12.51 -6.63 5.12
N ILE A 231 11.75 -6.68 4.04
CA ILE A 231 10.39 -6.12 3.97
C ILE A 231 9.47 -7.07 3.20
N ASP A 232 8.18 -7.10 3.55
CA ASP A 232 7.13 -7.60 2.67
C ASP A 232 6.82 -6.53 1.61
N ARG A 233 6.69 -6.95 0.35
CA ARG A 233 6.43 -6.09 -0.80
C ARG A 233 4.97 -6.06 -1.22
N PHE A 234 4.09 -6.78 -0.51
CA PHE A 234 2.68 -6.89 -0.86
C PHE A 234 1.99 -5.52 -0.94
N VAL A 235 2.22 -4.64 0.04
CA VAL A 235 1.73 -3.26 0.01
C VAL A 235 2.73 -2.37 -0.72
N ASP A 236 2.87 -2.59 -2.03
CA ASP A 236 3.92 -2.03 -2.88
C ASP A 236 4.01 -0.49 -2.90
N GLY A 237 2.88 0.21 -2.70
CA GLY A 237 2.87 1.67 -2.57
C GLY A 237 3.46 2.22 -1.25
N ALA A 238 3.61 1.37 -0.24
CA ALA A 238 4.11 1.71 1.10
C ALA A 238 5.32 0.85 1.54
N ALA A 239 5.71 -0.16 0.76
CA ALA A 239 6.83 -1.06 1.07
C ALA A 239 8.21 -0.40 0.84
N VAL A 240 8.59 0.50 1.75
CA VAL A 240 9.85 1.25 1.70
C VAL A 240 10.84 0.66 2.71
N LYS A 241 12.10 0.45 2.32
CA LYS A 241 13.14 -0.09 3.23
C LYS A 241 13.77 0.96 4.14
N ARG A 242 13.88 2.19 3.66
CA ARG A 242 14.49 3.33 4.36
C ARG A 242 13.74 4.59 3.95
N VAL A 243 13.23 5.34 4.92
CA VAL A 243 12.55 6.62 4.69
C VAL A 243 13.53 7.71 4.26
N GLY A 244 12.98 8.81 3.73
CA GLY A 244 13.77 9.98 3.35
C GLY A 244 14.27 10.75 4.56
N GLU A 245 15.34 11.51 4.40
CA GLU A 245 15.91 12.32 5.49
C GLU A 245 14.99 13.52 5.81
N LYS A 246 14.46 14.19 4.77
CA LYS A 246 13.56 15.35 4.97
C LYS A 246 12.18 14.91 5.40
N THR A 247 11.67 13.85 4.76
CA THR A 247 10.35 13.32 5.12
C THR A 247 10.33 12.76 6.53
N PHE A 248 11.41 12.13 7.00
CA PHE A 248 11.54 11.72 8.39
C PHE A 248 11.43 12.90 9.36
N LEU A 249 12.24 13.95 9.17
CA LEU A 249 12.24 15.12 10.05
C LEU A 249 10.84 15.73 10.15
N LEU A 250 10.20 15.98 8.99
CA LEU A 250 8.86 16.53 8.96
C LEU A 250 7.82 15.59 9.58
N CYS A 251 7.84 14.30 9.24
CA CYS A 251 6.88 13.34 9.80
C CYS A 251 7.02 13.21 11.31
N ARG A 252 8.25 13.17 11.85
CA ARG A 252 8.52 13.14 13.29
C ARG A 252 7.93 14.38 13.98
N ASP A 253 7.99 15.53 13.33
CA ASP A 253 7.56 16.80 13.92
C ASP A 253 6.05 17.02 13.82
N VAL A 254 5.37 16.45 12.81
CA VAL A 254 3.94 16.71 12.54
C VAL A 254 3.00 15.55 12.88
N LEU A 255 3.47 14.29 12.89
CA LEU A 255 2.63 13.14 13.21
C LEU A 255 2.53 12.95 14.72
N ASP A 256 1.30 12.84 15.22
CA ASP A 256 1.04 12.58 16.63
C ASP A 256 1.15 11.08 16.95
N ASP A 257 0.89 10.22 15.97
CA ASP A 257 1.03 8.76 16.10
C ASP A 257 1.44 8.09 14.78
N MET A 258 2.10 6.95 14.88
CA MET A 258 2.44 6.06 13.78
C MET A 258 1.98 4.65 14.11
N LEU A 259 1.17 4.08 13.23
CA LEU A 259 0.64 2.73 13.38
C LEU A 259 1.15 1.82 12.28
N THR A 260 1.19 0.53 12.59
CA THR A 260 1.38 -0.51 11.60
C THR A 260 0.13 -1.39 11.54
N VAL A 261 -0.21 -1.91 10.36
CA VAL A 261 -1.36 -2.80 10.18
C VAL A 261 -0.98 -4.08 9.42
N PRO A 262 -1.56 -5.24 9.79
CA PRO A 262 -1.31 -6.49 9.09
C PRO A 262 -1.84 -6.47 7.65
N GLU A 263 -1.07 -6.98 6.69
CA GLU A 263 -1.44 -7.01 5.27
C GLU A 263 -2.74 -7.79 5.03
N GLY A 264 -2.97 -8.87 5.77
CA GLY A 264 -4.22 -9.62 5.71
C GLY A 264 -5.44 -8.80 6.13
N LYS A 265 -5.27 -7.90 7.11
CA LYS A 265 -6.31 -6.95 7.51
C LYS A 265 -6.55 -5.91 6.42
N VAL A 266 -5.48 -5.41 5.81
CA VAL A 266 -5.55 -4.51 4.64
C VAL A 266 -6.37 -5.17 3.54
N CYS A 267 -6.14 -6.46 3.25
CA CYS A 267 -6.94 -7.22 2.29
C CYS A 267 -8.42 -7.29 2.67
N THR A 268 -8.77 -7.56 3.94
CA THR A 268 -10.16 -7.50 4.38
C THR A 268 -10.76 -6.12 4.11
N THR A 269 -10.04 -5.04 4.42
CA THR A 269 -10.51 -3.68 4.18
C THR A 269 -10.73 -3.39 2.69
N ILE A 270 -9.82 -3.81 1.81
CA ILE A 270 -10.00 -3.67 0.35
C ILE A 270 -11.30 -4.34 -0.11
N LEU A 271 -11.55 -5.57 0.35
CA LEU A 271 -12.77 -6.30 -0.02
C LEU A 271 -14.04 -5.62 0.51
N LYS A 272 -14.00 -5.05 1.72
CA LYS A 272 -15.13 -4.29 2.29
C LYS A 272 -15.39 -3.01 1.49
N LEU A 273 -14.35 -2.21 1.24
CA LEU A 273 -14.45 -1.00 0.41
C LEU A 273 -15.02 -1.32 -0.98
N TYR A 274 -14.63 -2.44 -1.58
CA TYR A 274 -15.16 -2.88 -2.86
C TYR A 274 -16.64 -3.32 -2.78
N ASN A 275 -16.97 -4.22 -1.86
CA ASN A 275 -18.30 -4.85 -1.80
C ASN A 275 -19.38 -3.94 -1.19
N GLU A 276 -19.00 -3.10 -0.23
CA GLU A 276 -19.93 -2.28 0.55
C GLU A 276 -19.97 -0.83 0.05
N ASP A 277 -18.84 -0.27 -0.40
CA ASP A 277 -18.72 1.13 -0.81
C ASP A 277 -18.51 1.32 -2.33
N ALA A 278 -18.35 0.23 -3.10
CA ALA A 278 -18.01 0.24 -4.53
C ALA A 278 -16.71 1.00 -4.86
N ILE A 279 -15.75 1.04 -3.92
CA ILE A 279 -14.47 1.70 -4.07
C ILE A 279 -13.39 0.65 -4.42
N VAL A 280 -12.70 0.86 -5.55
CA VAL A 280 -11.56 0.02 -5.97
C VAL A 280 -10.26 0.70 -5.54
N VAL A 281 -9.61 0.13 -4.52
CA VAL A 281 -8.35 0.65 -3.98
C VAL A 281 -7.22 -0.35 -4.18
N GLU A 282 -5.99 0.17 -4.30
CA GLU A 282 -4.79 -0.65 -4.14
C GLU A 282 -4.47 -0.88 -2.65
N PRO A 283 -3.60 -1.82 -2.27
CA PRO A 283 -3.31 -2.10 -0.86
C PRO A 283 -2.89 -0.87 -0.05
N ALA A 284 -2.01 -0.01 -0.58
CA ALA A 284 -1.60 1.21 0.12
C ALA A 284 -2.76 2.21 0.31
N GLY A 285 -3.70 2.24 -0.66
CA GLY A 285 -4.90 3.08 -0.59
C GLY A 285 -5.88 2.70 0.51
N ALA A 286 -5.81 1.47 1.03
CA ALA A 286 -6.67 0.97 2.10
C ALA A 286 -6.08 1.13 3.51
N LEU A 287 -4.81 1.53 3.65
CA LEU A 287 -4.13 1.57 4.95
C LEU A 287 -4.82 2.49 5.97
N SER A 288 -5.19 3.70 5.55
CA SER A 288 -5.85 4.70 6.41
C SER A 288 -7.16 4.16 7.01
N VAL A 289 -8.02 3.57 6.18
CA VAL A 289 -9.28 2.95 6.62
C VAL A 289 -9.03 1.73 7.50
N THR A 290 -7.98 0.94 7.22
CA THR A 290 -7.62 -0.25 8.00
C THR A 290 -7.21 0.08 9.44
N ALA A 291 -6.62 1.25 9.65
CA ALA A 291 -6.19 1.72 10.96
C ALA A 291 -7.34 2.18 11.88
N LEU A 292 -8.54 2.44 11.34
CA LEU A 292 -9.67 2.97 12.11
C LEU A 292 -10.01 2.13 13.35
N ASP A 293 -9.94 0.78 13.27
CA ASP A 293 -10.22 -0.06 14.46
C ASP A 293 -9.23 0.19 15.61
N ALA A 294 -7.98 0.54 15.30
CA ALA A 294 -6.93 0.77 16.30
C ALA A 294 -7.07 2.13 16.98
N VAL A 295 -7.68 3.11 16.31
CA VAL A 295 -7.81 4.49 16.80
C VAL A 295 -9.23 4.89 17.19
N LYS A 296 -10.19 3.95 17.13
CA LYS A 296 -11.63 4.17 17.38
C LYS A 296 -11.91 5.04 18.62
N ASP A 297 -11.20 4.81 19.72
CA ASP A 297 -11.43 5.52 20.98
C ASP A 297 -10.88 6.96 20.94
N GLN A 298 -9.85 7.21 20.13
CA GLN A 298 -9.23 8.53 19.93
C GLN A 298 -10.05 9.42 18.99
N ILE A 299 -10.83 8.81 18.09
CA ILE A 299 -11.55 9.49 17.01
C ILE A 299 -13.06 9.62 17.24
N LYS A 300 -13.60 9.01 18.29
CA LYS A 300 -15.03 9.03 18.60
C LYS A 300 -15.57 10.46 18.71
N GLY A 301 -16.68 10.72 18.02
CA GLY A 301 -17.36 12.01 17.97
C GLY A 301 -16.65 13.11 17.17
N LYS A 302 -15.57 12.79 16.45
CA LYS A 302 -14.78 13.75 15.68
C LYS A 302 -15.08 13.75 14.19
N ASN A 303 -14.66 14.80 13.50
CA ASN A 303 -14.52 14.83 12.04
C ASN A 303 -13.17 14.24 11.60
N VAL A 304 -13.22 13.08 10.94
CA VAL A 304 -12.05 12.24 10.63
C VAL A 304 -11.90 12.07 9.13
N VAL A 305 -10.71 12.33 8.60
CA VAL A 305 -10.40 12.10 7.19
C VAL A 305 -9.48 10.89 7.03
N CYS A 306 -9.88 9.93 6.20
CA CYS A 306 -9.01 8.86 5.70
C CYS A 306 -8.56 9.17 4.28
N VAL A 307 -7.25 9.24 4.05
CA VAL A 307 -6.73 9.44 2.68
C VAL A 307 -6.71 8.11 1.93
N ILE A 308 -7.47 8.02 0.84
CA ILE A 308 -7.46 6.90 -0.10
C ILE A 308 -6.39 7.19 -1.16
N SER A 309 -5.15 6.81 -0.89
CA SER A 309 -3.99 7.32 -1.64
C SER A 309 -3.89 6.87 -3.10
N GLY A 310 -4.52 5.77 -3.47
CA GLY A 310 -4.42 5.24 -4.83
C GLY A 310 -5.34 4.05 -5.12
N GLY A 311 -5.58 3.85 -6.42
CA GLY A 311 -6.49 2.83 -6.96
C GLY A 311 -5.89 2.00 -8.08
N ASN A 312 -4.55 1.97 -8.23
CA ASN A 312 -3.86 1.20 -9.26
C ASN A 312 -3.74 -0.30 -8.89
N ASN A 313 -4.87 -0.90 -8.51
CA ASN A 313 -4.96 -2.32 -8.23
C ASN A 313 -5.03 -3.14 -9.53
N ASP A 314 -4.42 -4.32 -9.50
CA ASP A 314 -4.53 -5.30 -10.59
C ASP A 314 -5.65 -6.29 -10.27
N ILE A 315 -6.52 -6.56 -11.24
CA ILE A 315 -7.62 -7.52 -11.09
C ILE A 315 -7.07 -8.92 -10.80
N GLU A 316 -5.90 -9.26 -11.33
CA GLU A 316 -5.25 -10.56 -11.10
C GLU A 316 -4.83 -10.71 -9.62
N ARG A 317 -4.51 -9.61 -8.93
CA ARG A 317 -4.17 -9.60 -7.50
C ARG A 317 -5.37 -9.83 -6.59
N MET A 318 -6.60 -9.73 -7.09
CA MET A 318 -7.80 -9.93 -6.26
C MET A 318 -7.90 -11.33 -5.67
N GLN A 319 -7.37 -12.35 -6.35
CA GLN A 319 -7.33 -13.72 -5.82
C GLN A 319 -6.41 -13.81 -4.60
N GLU A 320 -5.21 -13.24 -4.70
CA GLU A 320 -4.25 -13.17 -3.60
C GLU A 320 -4.81 -12.34 -2.43
N ILE A 321 -5.45 -11.20 -2.72
CA ILE A 321 -6.13 -10.36 -1.71
C ILE A 321 -7.20 -11.17 -0.97
N LYS A 322 -8.06 -11.88 -1.71
CA LYS A 322 -9.10 -12.72 -1.11
C LYS A 322 -8.49 -13.81 -0.21
N GLU A 323 -7.44 -14.46 -0.67
CA GLU A 323 -6.76 -15.48 0.10
C GLU A 323 -6.14 -14.95 1.39
N LYS A 324 -5.35 -13.87 1.32
CA LYS A 324 -4.74 -13.22 2.49
C LYS A 324 -5.79 -12.72 3.50
N SER A 325 -6.92 -12.21 3.02
CA SER A 325 -8.05 -11.82 3.88
C SER A 325 -8.63 -13.03 4.61
N LEU A 326 -8.96 -14.12 3.90
CA LEU A 326 -9.54 -15.30 4.54
C LEU A 326 -8.58 -15.98 5.54
N LEU A 327 -7.27 -15.95 5.26
CA LEU A 327 -6.24 -16.42 6.20
C LEU A 327 -6.21 -15.56 7.47
N TYR A 328 -6.25 -14.24 7.31
CA TYR A 328 -6.26 -13.29 8.43
C TYR A 328 -7.51 -13.36 9.30
N GLU A 329 -8.69 -13.51 8.67
CA GLU A 329 -9.97 -13.68 9.39
C GLU A 329 -10.10 -15.07 10.06
N GLY A 330 -9.10 -15.96 9.89
CA GLY A 330 -9.15 -17.31 10.44
C GLY A 330 -10.20 -18.21 9.78
N LEU A 331 -10.59 -17.90 8.53
CA LEU A 331 -11.58 -18.64 7.77
C LEU A 331 -10.93 -19.68 6.86
N LYS A 332 -9.73 -19.42 6.31
CA LYS A 332 -9.06 -20.37 5.41
C LYS A 332 -7.85 -21.02 6.08
N HIS A 333 -7.74 -22.33 5.94
CA HIS A 333 -6.70 -23.14 6.59
C HIS A 333 -6.15 -24.20 5.64
N TYR A 334 -4.84 -24.34 5.59
CA TYR A 334 -4.14 -25.33 4.78
C TYR A 334 -3.45 -26.36 5.67
N PHE A 335 -3.60 -27.62 5.27
CA PHE A 335 -3.09 -28.77 6.02
C PHE A 335 -2.38 -29.74 5.07
N ILE A 336 -1.30 -30.34 5.55
CA ILE A 336 -0.85 -31.64 5.05
C ILE A 336 -1.55 -32.71 5.87
N VAL A 337 -2.48 -33.44 5.25
CA VAL A 337 -3.23 -34.52 5.90
C VAL A 337 -2.70 -35.88 5.44
N ARG A 338 -2.31 -36.74 6.38
CA ARG A 338 -1.93 -38.12 6.08
C ARG A 338 -3.15 -39.03 6.23
N PHE A 339 -3.70 -39.45 5.10
CA PHE A 339 -4.85 -40.35 5.08
C PHE A 339 -4.45 -41.80 5.38
N PRO A 340 -5.13 -42.51 6.30
CA PRO A 340 -4.86 -43.92 6.57
C PRO A 340 -5.22 -44.80 5.36
N GLN A 341 -4.43 -45.85 5.09
CA GLN A 341 -4.64 -46.79 3.98
C GLN A 341 -5.79 -47.79 4.24
N ARG A 342 -7.01 -47.27 4.38
CA ARG A 342 -8.23 -48.06 4.42
C ARG A 342 -9.26 -47.47 3.46
N PRO A 343 -10.01 -48.30 2.72
CA PRO A 343 -11.12 -47.82 1.90
C PRO A 343 -12.04 -46.92 2.71
N GLY A 344 -12.39 -45.76 2.14
CA GLY A 344 -13.30 -44.79 2.78
C GLY A 344 -12.66 -43.77 3.71
N ALA A 345 -11.32 -43.70 3.84
CA ALA A 345 -10.67 -42.67 4.67
C ALA A 345 -11.01 -41.23 4.24
N LEU A 346 -11.01 -40.93 2.93
CA LEU A 346 -11.44 -39.64 2.43
C LEU A 346 -12.93 -39.40 2.70
N LYS A 347 -13.78 -40.42 2.54
CA LYS A 347 -15.20 -40.34 2.86
C LYS A 347 -15.41 -40.00 4.34
N LEU A 348 -14.68 -40.65 5.25
CA LEU A 348 -14.70 -40.37 6.68
C LEU A 348 -14.30 -38.91 6.96
N PHE A 349 -13.23 -38.43 6.33
CA PHE A 349 -12.81 -37.03 6.48
C PHE A 349 -13.92 -36.06 6.07
N VAL A 350 -14.50 -36.25 4.90
CA VAL A 350 -15.59 -35.39 4.40
C VAL A 350 -16.87 -35.50 5.24
N SER A 351 -17.21 -36.69 5.72
CA SER A 351 -18.48 -36.93 6.43
C SER A 351 -18.44 -36.69 7.93
N ASN A 352 -17.26 -36.78 8.56
CA ASN A 352 -17.13 -36.78 10.02
C ASN A 352 -16.09 -35.79 10.55
N VAL A 353 -15.13 -35.33 9.72
CA VAL A 353 -14.15 -34.32 10.13
C VAL A 353 -14.58 -32.92 9.72
N LEU A 354 -15.08 -32.75 8.49
CA LEU A 354 -15.60 -31.46 8.07
C LEU A 354 -16.91 -31.14 8.79
N GLY A 355 -17.04 -29.89 9.23
CA GLY A 355 -18.28 -29.34 9.74
C GLY A 355 -19.31 -29.18 8.61
N PRO A 356 -20.61 -29.04 8.96
CA PRO A 356 -21.68 -28.97 7.97
C PRO A 356 -21.63 -27.73 7.07
N GLY A 357 -20.83 -26.72 7.42
CA GLY A 357 -20.63 -25.51 6.63
C GLY A 357 -19.19 -25.31 6.15
N ASP A 358 -18.31 -26.29 6.35
CA ASP A 358 -16.92 -26.21 5.91
C ASP A 358 -16.81 -26.62 4.45
N ASP A 359 -16.02 -25.90 3.66
CA ASP A 359 -15.77 -26.21 2.24
C ASP A 359 -14.32 -26.63 2.00
N ILE A 360 -14.10 -27.53 1.04
CA ILE A 360 -12.75 -27.91 0.62
C ILE A 360 -12.37 -27.05 -0.58
N THR A 361 -11.52 -26.05 -0.35
CA THR A 361 -11.07 -25.13 -1.41
C THR A 361 -9.88 -25.68 -2.20
N ARG A 362 -9.14 -26.65 -1.65
CA ARG A 362 -8.00 -27.29 -2.32
C ARG A 362 -7.86 -28.73 -1.85
N PHE A 363 -7.64 -29.66 -2.78
CA PHE A 363 -7.33 -31.05 -2.46
C PHE A 363 -6.36 -31.62 -3.48
N GLU A 364 -5.11 -31.82 -3.07
CA GLU A 364 -4.07 -32.41 -3.91
C GLU A 364 -3.51 -33.65 -3.22
N PHE A 365 -3.65 -34.80 -3.86
CA PHE A 365 -3.15 -36.08 -3.35
C PHE A 365 -1.99 -36.58 -4.19
N ILE A 366 -0.81 -36.70 -3.57
CA ILE A 366 0.38 -37.21 -4.26
C ILE A 366 0.58 -38.68 -3.90
N LYS A 367 0.27 -39.56 -4.84
CA LYS A 367 0.53 -41.01 -4.72
C LYS A 367 1.99 -41.31 -5.07
N LYS A 368 2.89 -41.30 -4.07
CA LYS A 368 4.33 -41.56 -4.31
C LYS A 368 4.66 -43.02 -4.63
N ASN A 369 3.99 -44.01 -4.02
CA ASN A 369 4.13 -45.44 -4.33
C ASN A 369 2.95 -46.25 -3.75
N SER A 370 2.77 -47.51 -4.18
CA SER A 370 1.65 -48.38 -3.74
C SER A 370 1.71 -48.80 -2.25
N LYS A 371 2.81 -48.52 -1.54
CA LYS A 371 3.07 -49.00 -0.18
C LYS A 371 3.24 -47.90 0.89
N GLU A 372 3.27 -46.62 0.52
CA GLU A 372 3.51 -45.53 1.47
C GLU A 372 2.35 -44.54 1.57
N ASN A 373 2.19 -43.93 2.75
CA ASN A 373 1.19 -42.89 3.04
C ASN A 373 1.52 -41.64 2.21
N GLY A 374 0.73 -41.40 1.16
CA GLY A 374 0.80 -40.16 0.39
C GLY A 374 0.18 -39.02 1.21
N PRO A 375 0.92 -37.95 1.53
CA PRO A 375 0.31 -36.75 2.10
C PRO A 375 -0.65 -36.13 1.08
N ALA A 376 -1.77 -35.60 1.57
CA ALA A 376 -2.64 -34.74 0.79
C ALA A 376 -2.51 -33.30 1.29
N LEU A 377 -2.36 -32.35 0.37
CA LEU A 377 -2.56 -30.94 0.67
C LEU A 377 -4.06 -30.66 0.65
N VAL A 378 -4.60 -30.21 1.78
CA VAL A 378 -6.02 -29.92 1.94
C VAL A 378 -6.18 -28.47 2.39
N GLY A 379 -6.86 -27.66 1.58
CA GLY A 379 -7.32 -26.33 1.94
C GLY A 379 -8.79 -26.39 2.36
N ILE A 380 -9.10 -25.84 3.53
CA ILE A 380 -10.44 -25.82 4.11
C ILE A 380 -10.82 -24.37 4.38
N GLU A 381 -12.01 -23.98 3.91
CA GLU A 381 -12.64 -22.70 4.24
C GLU A 381 -13.78 -22.97 5.22
N LEU A 382 -13.68 -22.35 6.40
CA LEU A 382 -14.68 -22.41 7.46
C LEU A 382 -15.74 -21.35 7.25
N LYS A 383 -16.97 -21.65 7.66
CA LYS A 383 -18.03 -20.64 7.72
C LYS A 383 -17.83 -19.66 8.87
N ASN A 384 -17.32 -20.12 10.03
CA ASN A 384 -17.00 -19.29 11.18
C ASN A 384 -15.60 -19.62 11.69
N ALA A 385 -14.79 -18.60 11.99
CA ALA A 385 -13.45 -18.81 12.53
C ALA A 385 -13.45 -19.58 13.87
N ALA A 386 -14.52 -19.46 14.66
CA ALA A 386 -14.70 -20.18 15.92
C ALA A 386 -14.82 -21.70 15.77
N ASP A 387 -15.10 -22.21 14.56
CA ASP A 387 -15.22 -23.65 14.29
C ASP A 387 -13.86 -24.36 14.19
N TYR A 388 -12.78 -23.59 14.07
CA TYR A 388 -11.43 -24.10 13.85
C TYR A 388 -10.92 -25.08 14.93
N PRO A 389 -11.05 -24.79 16.25
CA PRO A 389 -10.64 -25.75 17.28
C PRO A 389 -11.42 -27.07 17.21
N ALA A 390 -12.71 -27.01 16.85
CA ALA A 390 -13.55 -28.20 16.70
C ALA A 390 -13.14 -29.03 15.47
N LEU A 391 -12.73 -28.38 14.38
CA LEU A 391 -12.16 -29.06 13.22
C LEU A 391 -10.91 -29.86 13.59
N LEU A 392 -9.95 -29.23 14.30
CA LEU A 392 -8.74 -29.90 14.77
C LEU A 392 -9.05 -31.07 15.71
N ALA A 393 -9.99 -30.89 16.65
CA ALA A 393 -10.40 -31.95 17.56
C ALA A 393 -10.98 -33.17 16.81
N ARG A 394 -11.79 -32.95 15.77
CA ARG A 394 -12.32 -34.06 14.94
C ARG A 394 -11.23 -34.73 14.09
N MET A 395 -10.25 -33.98 13.60
CA MET A 395 -9.08 -34.56 12.93
C MET A 395 -8.32 -35.50 13.86
N GLU A 396 -8.09 -35.09 15.11
CA GLU A 396 -7.42 -35.89 16.14
C GLU A 396 -8.24 -37.11 16.55
N GLU A 397 -9.54 -36.93 16.84
CA GLU A 397 -10.47 -38.00 17.22
C GLU A 397 -10.50 -39.13 16.18
N HIS A 398 -10.53 -38.77 14.90
CA HIS A 398 -10.53 -39.72 13.79
C HIS A 398 -9.12 -40.20 13.37
N ARG A 399 -8.08 -39.81 14.12
CA ARG A 399 -6.67 -40.21 13.94
C ARG A 399 -6.10 -39.80 12.59
N PHE A 400 -6.45 -38.62 12.10
CA PHE A 400 -5.75 -37.99 10.98
C PHE A 400 -4.52 -37.27 11.51
N GLU A 401 -3.34 -37.66 11.04
CA GLU A 401 -2.12 -36.91 11.29
C GLU A 401 -2.13 -35.69 10.36
N VAL A 402 -2.07 -34.49 10.95
CA VAL A 402 -2.12 -33.23 10.22
C VAL A 402 -0.93 -32.35 10.57
N ILE A 403 -0.41 -31.65 9.56
CA ILE A 403 0.54 -30.55 9.72
C ILE A 403 -0.16 -29.30 9.22
N GLU A 404 -0.30 -28.31 10.09
CA GLU A 404 -0.83 -27.01 9.70
C GLU A 404 0.21 -26.23 8.91
N ILE A 405 -0.16 -25.78 7.71
CA ILE A 405 0.75 -25.09 6.80
C ILE A 405 0.77 -23.58 7.09
N ASN A 406 -0.39 -23.00 7.46
CA ASN A 406 -0.52 -21.57 7.74
C ASN A 406 0.46 -21.02 8.79
N LYS A 407 0.97 -21.88 9.68
CA LYS A 407 1.89 -21.50 10.76
C LYS A 407 3.36 -21.53 10.36
N ASP A 408 3.68 -22.05 9.18
CA ASP A 408 5.04 -22.16 8.66
C ASP A 408 5.13 -21.44 7.32
N ALA A 409 5.73 -20.24 7.33
CA ALA A 409 5.87 -19.41 6.14
C ALA A 409 6.62 -20.13 4.99
N THR A 410 7.58 -21.01 5.32
CA THR A 410 8.37 -21.72 4.31
C THR A 410 7.55 -22.82 3.65
N LEU A 411 6.80 -23.58 4.43
CA LEU A 411 5.88 -24.59 3.89
C LEU A 411 4.74 -23.93 3.11
N PHE A 412 4.24 -22.80 3.58
CA PHE A 412 3.19 -22.04 2.90
C PHE A 412 3.67 -21.58 1.52
N GLU A 413 4.81 -20.87 1.44
CA GLU A 413 5.36 -20.38 0.16
C GLU A 413 5.65 -21.51 -0.84
N TYR A 414 6.02 -22.71 -0.37
CA TYR A 414 6.33 -23.83 -1.24
C TYR A 414 5.11 -24.62 -1.73
N LEU A 415 4.04 -24.70 -0.92
CA LEU A 415 2.90 -25.60 -1.17
C LEU A 415 1.62 -24.88 -1.57
N VAL A 416 1.42 -23.67 -1.07
CA VAL A 416 0.20 -22.89 -1.27
C VAL A 416 0.45 -21.87 -2.37
#